data_AF-A0A2V9I9S1-F1
#
_entry.id   AF-A0A2V9I9S1-F1
#
_cell.length_a   1.000
_cell.length_b   1.000
_cell.length_c   1.000
_cell.angle_alpha   90.00
_cell.angle_beta   90.00
_cell.angle_gamma   90.00
#
_symmetry.space_group_name_H-M   'P 1'
#
loop_
_entity.id
_entity.type
_entity.pdbx_description
1 polymer ?
#
loop_
_entity_poly.entity_id
_entity_poly.type
_entity_poly.pdbx_seq_one_letter_code
_entity_poly.pdbx_strand_id
1 'polypeptide(L)'
;AVDYLKTLAVSRLYLDNVPNVQASWLTPGHKICQIALRFGANDVGSILIEENVVYAAGCKNTSSEEILRRLISDAGFRPFKRDTLYRTYFLN
;
A
#
# COMPACT_ATOMS: atom_id res chain seq x y z
N ALA A 1 1.53 -14.73 -2.26
CA ALA A 1 2.48 -13.79 -1.62
C ALA A 1 3.77 -13.65 -2.42
N VAL A 2 4.50 -14.74 -2.65
CA VAL A 2 5.80 -14.72 -3.36
C VAL A 2 5.70 -14.11 -4.76
N ASP A 3 4.76 -14.57 -5.59
CA ASP A 3 4.64 -14.06 -6.96
C ASP A 3 4.27 -12.58 -7.01
N TYR A 4 3.34 -12.14 -6.14
CA TYR A 4 3.00 -10.74 -5.99
C TYR A 4 4.22 -9.86 -5.65
N LEU A 5 4.99 -10.25 -4.62
CA LEU A 5 6.16 -9.49 -4.17
C LEU A 5 7.27 -9.50 -5.22
N LYS A 6 7.46 -10.63 -5.91
CA LYS A 6 8.42 -10.74 -7.02
C LYS A 6 8.03 -9.83 -8.17
N THR A 7 6.78 -9.87 -8.61
CA THR A 7 6.26 -9.00 -9.67
C THR A 7 6.42 -7.53 -9.30
N LEU A 8 6.08 -7.17 -8.05
CA LEU A 8 6.28 -5.80 -7.56
C LEU A 8 7.75 -5.34 -7.65
N ALA A 9 8.68 -6.17 -7.20
CA ALA A 9 10.11 -5.85 -7.24
C ALA A 9 10.62 -5.70 -8.68
N VAL A 10 10.23 -6.60 -9.57
CA VAL A 10 10.58 -6.50 -11.00
C VAL A 10 9.98 -5.23 -11.61
N SER A 11 8.72 -4.92 -11.33
CA SER A 11 8.07 -3.68 -11.79
C SER A 11 8.82 -2.44 -11.33
N ARG A 12 9.30 -2.40 -10.07
CA ARG A 12 10.08 -1.26 -9.55
C ARG A 12 11.40 -1.08 -10.28
N LEU A 13 12.05 -2.17 -10.68
CA LEU A 13 13.30 -2.11 -11.44
C LEU A 13 13.07 -1.73 -12.91
N TYR A 14 11.97 -2.19 -13.51
CA TYR A 14 11.70 -2.00 -14.92
C TYR A 14 11.05 -0.65 -15.24
N LEU A 15 10.16 -0.16 -14.38
CA LEU A 15 9.43 1.11 -14.54
C LEU A 15 10.18 2.27 -13.88
N ASP A 16 11.38 2.57 -14.38
CA ASP A 16 12.24 3.63 -13.85
C ASP A 16 11.64 5.05 -13.93
N ASN A 17 10.64 5.23 -14.79
CA ASN A 17 9.91 6.47 -15.02
C ASN A 17 8.59 6.58 -14.23
N VAL A 18 8.25 5.57 -13.42
CA VAL A 18 7.04 5.59 -12.56
C VAL A 18 7.47 5.85 -11.12
N PRO A 19 7.28 7.07 -10.58
CA PRO A 19 7.81 7.43 -9.27
C PRO A 19 7.15 6.63 -8.14
N ASN A 20 5.85 6.35 -8.27
CA ASN A 20 5.04 5.75 -7.22
C ASN A 20 4.49 4.39 -7.63
N VAL A 21 4.75 3.38 -6.81
CA VAL A 21 4.25 2.02 -6.98
C VAL A 21 3.47 1.64 -5.73
N GLN A 22 2.22 1.25 -5.92
CA GLN A 22 1.30 1.01 -4.81
C GLN A 22 1.37 -0.43 -4.29
N ALA A 23 1.45 -0.57 -2.97
CA ALA A 23 1.16 -1.78 -2.23
C ALA A 23 -0.34 -1.81 -1.87
N SER A 24 -1.06 -2.79 -2.39
CA SER A 24 -2.44 -3.05 -2.00
C SER A 24 -2.47 -3.79 -0.66
N TRP A 25 -3.41 -3.43 0.22
CA TRP A 25 -3.72 -4.19 1.43
C TRP A 25 -5.06 -4.93 1.36
N LEU A 26 -5.98 -4.53 0.47
CA LEU A 26 -7.31 -5.13 0.39
C LEU A 26 -7.25 -6.61 0.06
N THR A 27 -6.70 -6.98 -1.08
CA THR A 27 -6.66 -8.39 -1.49
C THR A 27 -5.57 -9.19 -0.77
N PRO A 28 -4.30 -8.72 -0.68
CA PRO A 28 -3.23 -9.54 -0.12
C PRO A 28 -3.13 -9.45 1.41
N GLY A 29 -3.87 -8.53 2.05
CA GLY A 29 -3.86 -8.31 3.49
C GLY A 29 -2.72 -7.42 4.00
N HIS A 30 -2.87 -6.91 5.23
CA HIS A 30 -1.93 -5.98 5.86
C HIS A 30 -0.49 -6.48 5.94
N LYS A 31 -0.28 -7.76 6.30
CA LYS A 31 1.07 -8.32 6.44
C LYS A 31 1.84 -8.29 5.12
N ILE A 32 1.17 -8.62 4.02
CA ILE A 32 1.81 -8.60 2.69
C ILE A 32 2.03 -7.16 2.23
N CYS A 33 1.07 -6.25 2.47
CA CYS A 33 1.24 -4.82 2.20
C CYS A 33 2.46 -4.24 2.93
N GLN A 34 2.64 -4.59 4.21
CA GLN A 34 3.80 -4.16 4.99
C GLN A 34 5.12 -4.64 4.39
N ILE A 35 5.20 -5.92 4.02
CA ILE A 35 6.40 -6.49 3.39
C ILE A 35 6.65 -5.84 2.02
N ALA A 36 5.61 -5.55 1.26
CA ALA A 36 5.69 -4.96 -0.08
C ALA A 36 6.45 -3.62 -0.12
N LEU A 37 6.46 -2.85 0.98
CA LEU A 37 7.25 -1.63 1.13
C LEU A 37 8.75 -1.87 1.00
N ARG A 38 9.23 -3.07 1.35
CA ARG A 38 10.62 -3.50 1.15
C ARG A 38 10.90 -4.12 -0.22
N PHE A 39 9.87 -4.29 -1.03
CA PHE A 39 9.94 -4.85 -2.39
C PHE A 39 9.67 -3.80 -3.48
N GLY A 40 9.81 -2.51 -3.15
CA GLY A 40 9.79 -1.42 -4.13
C GLY A 40 8.51 -0.59 -4.17
N ALA A 41 7.49 -0.94 -3.38
CA ALA A 41 6.35 -0.05 -3.18
C ALA A 41 6.70 1.11 -2.26
N ASN A 42 6.15 2.28 -2.56
CA ASN A 42 6.28 3.49 -1.74
C ASN A 42 4.93 4.17 -1.48
N ASP A 43 3.84 3.59 -1.99
CA ASP A 43 2.48 4.06 -1.78
C ASP A 43 1.64 2.94 -1.16
N VAL A 44 0.98 3.20 -0.02
CA VAL A 44 0.03 2.25 0.57
C VAL A 44 -1.37 2.64 0.11
N GLY A 45 -2.12 1.67 -0.41
CA GLY A 45 -3.49 1.91 -0.88
C GLY A 45 -4.35 2.65 0.16
N SER A 46 -5.16 3.60 -0.30
CA SER A 46 -6.02 4.41 0.57
C SER A 46 -7.09 3.60 1.30
N ILE A 47 -7.68 4.21 2.33
CA ILE A 47 -8.86 3.66 3.01
C ILE A 47 -10.06 3.87 2.11
N LEU A 48 -10.85 2.81 1.94
CA LEU A 48 -12.05 2.85 1.12
C LEU A 48 -13.27 3.08 2.02
N ILE A 49 -14.02 4.15 1.74
CA ILE A 49 -15.17 4.59 2.55
C ILE A 49 -16.39 3.72 2.27
N GLU A 50 -16.59 3.29 1.02
CA GLU A 50 -17.60 2.31 0.61
C GLU A 50 -17.00 1.33 -0.40
N GLU A 51 -16.72 0.11 0.03
CA GLU A 51 -16.12 -0.91 -0.85
C GLU A 51 -17.09 -2.06 -1.13
N ASN A 52 -18.17 -1.78 -1.85
CA ASN A 52 -19.21 -2.78 -2.13
C ASN A 52 -18.73 -3.89 -3.09
N VAL A 53 -17.79 -3.60 -3.99
CA VAL A 53 -17.33 -4.55 -5.04
C VAL A 53 -16.40 -5.60 -4.46
N VAL A 54 -15.36 -5.19 -3.74
CA VAL A 54 -14.37 -6.12 -3.18
C VAL A 54 -14.96 -6.92 -2.01
N TYR A 55 -15.90 -6.32 -1.27
CA TYR A 55 -16.70 -7.02 -0.28
C TYR A 55 -17.60 -8.09 -0.92
N ALA A 56 -18.28 -7.77 -2.04
CA ALA A 56 -19.07 -8.75 -2.79
C ALA A 56 -18.21 -9.88 -3.38
N ALA A 57 -16.93 -9.62 -3.68
CA ALA A 57 -15.95 -10.63 -4.07
C ALA A 57 -15.39 -11.46 -2.89
N GLY A 58 -15.94 -11.29 -1.67
CA GLY A 58 -15.62 -12.10 -0.49
C GLY A 58 -14.44 -11.59 0.34
N CYS A 59 -13.84 -10.46 -0.01
CA CYS A 59 -12.74 -9.88 0.74
C CYS A 59 -13.26 -8.99 1.88
N LYS A 60 -12.90 -9.34 3.12
CA LYS A 60 -13.36 -8.66 4.35
C LYS A 60 -12.29 -7.82 5.03
N ASN A 61 -11.14 -7.61 4.37
CA ASN A 61 -10.08 -6.78 4.94
C ASN A 61 -10.57 -5.34 5.02
N THR A 62 -10.41 -4.72 6.18
CA THR A 62 -10.68 -3.30 6.44
C THR A 62 -9.46 -2.67 7.07
N SER A 63 -9.29 -1.36 6.92
CA SER A 63 -8.18 -0.62 7.52
C SER A 63 -8.63 0.75 8.01
N SER A 64 -7.89 1.32 8.95
CA SER A 64 -7.99 2.71 9.38
C SER A 64 -6.69 3.46 9.05
N GLU A 65 -6.71 4.80 9.16
CA GLU A 65 -5.51 5.62 8.94
C GLU A 65 -4.41 5.24 9.94
N GLU A 66 -4.79 5.02 11.20
CA GLU A 66 -3.89 4.58 12.27
C GLU A 66 -3.20 3.25 11.93
N ILE A 67 -3.96 2.27 11.43
CA ILE A 67 -3.40 0.97 11.05
C ILE A 67 -2.39 1.15 9.91
N LEU A 68 -2.73 1.90 8.86
CA LEU A 68 -1.83 2.11 7.73
C LEU A 68 -0.56 2.86 8.15
N ARG A 69 -0.68 3.90 8.99
CA ARG A 69 0.48 4.61 9.56
C ARG A 69 1.38 3.66 10.33
N ARG A 70 0.79 2.81 11.18
CA ARG A 70 1.54 1.81 11.95
C ARG A 70 2.24 0.81 11.04
N LEU A 71 1.57 0.28 10.02
CA LEU A 71 2.20 -0.66 9.07
C LEU A 71 3.44 -0.06 8.41
N ILE A 72 3.35 1.20 7.96
CA ILE A 72 4.48 1.92 7.33
C ILE A 72 5.61 2.12 8.34
N SER A 73 5.30 2.60 9.55
CA SER A 73 6.29 2.83 10.62
C SER A 73 6.97 1.54 11.07
N ASP A 74 6.20 0.48 11.31
CA ASP A 74 6.71 -0.83 11.74
C ASP A 74 7.55 -1.50 10.64
N ALA A 75 7.33 -1.13 9.36
CA ALA A 75 8.20 -1.54 8.25
C ALA A 75 9.52 -0.74 8.19
N GLY A 76 9.71 0.27 9.04
CA GLY A 76 10.90 1.13 9.12
C GLY A 76 10.88 2.31 8.14
N PHE A 77 9.69 2.77 7.72
CA PHE A 77 9.50 3.94 6.86
C PHE A 77 8.73 5.05 7.59
N ARG A 78 8.73 6.26 7.04
CA ARG A 78 7.96 7.38 7.60
C ARG A 78 6.63 7.52 6.85
N PRO A 79 5.48 7.45 7.53
CA PRO A 79 4.19 7.65 6.88
C PRO A 79 3.96 9.11 6.51
N PHE A 80 3.42 9.31 5.31
CA PHE A 80 2.96 10.60 4.80
C PHE A 80 1.54 10.46 4.27
N LYS A 81 0.71 11.47 4.47
CA LYS A 81 -0.57 11.58 3.78
C LYS A 81 -0.34 12.26 2.44
N ARG A 82 -1.02 11.80 1.39
CA ARG A 82 -0.94 12.40 0.06
C ARG A 82 -2.30 12.77 -0.49
N ASP A 83 -2.34 13.76 -1.39
CA ASP A 83 -3.48 13.97 -2.28
C ASP A 83 -3.40 13.07 -3.53
N THR A 84 -4.34 13.26 -4.47
CA THR A 84 -4.38 12.52 -5.74
C THR A 84 -3.21 12.87 -6.67
N LEU A 85 -2.58 14.04 -6.48
CA LEU A 85 -1.41 14.50 -7.22
C LEU A 85 -0.09 14.16 -6.52
N TYR A 86 -0.14 13.31 -5.49
CA TYR A 86 1.01 12.88 -4.68
C TYR A 86 1.71 14.01 -3.91
N ARG A 87 1.03 15.13 -3.64
CA ARG A 87 1.55 16.16 -2.73
C ARG A 87 1.45 15.63 -1.30
N THR A 88 2.56 15.70 -0.56
CA THR A 88 2.65 15.09 0.77
C THR A 88 2.40 16.09 1.88
N TYR A 89 1.67 15.65 2.90
CA TYR A 89 1.40 16.37 4.13
C TYR A 89 1.97 15.58 5.30
N PHE A 90 2.63 16.28 6.22
CA PHE A 90 3.08 15.66 7.46
C PHE A 90 1.87 15.29 8.32
N LEU A 91 1.90 14.06 8.82
CA LEU A 91 0.95 13.58 9.81
C LEU A 91 1.57 13.81 11.18
N ASN A 92 0.96 14.69 11.97
CA ASN A 92 1.34 14.92 13.37
C ASN A 92 1.09 13.67 14.23
#